data_AF-A0A1E1VYT6-F1
#
_entry.id   AF-A0A1E1VYT6-F1
#
_cell.length_a   1.000
_cell.length_b   1.000
_cell.length_c   1.000
_cell.angle_alpha   90.00
_cell.angle_beta   90.00
_cell.angle_gamma   90.00
#
_symmetry.space_group_name_H-M   'P 1'
#
loop_
_entity.id
_entity.type
_entity.pdbx_description
1 polymer ?
#
loop_
_entity_poly.entity_id
_entity_poly.type
_entity_poly.pdbx_seq_one_letter_code
_entity_poly.pdbx_strand_id
1 'polypeptide(L)'
;MYTKKDLRNYLQEISSEAQFVMFNYVSSEKFYIELKCKVERDQTVEFYDTCTREWIKKLSKFTATTWIVRNSFPKLKRLVFRKIYTCHRSSFNKKKKPDFESRNQECKARVDFRVKMINRNTIKNDKMLKEGLNMSILIDFNHTHKVRAPESYNLLRYSSEIDED
;
A
#
# COMPACT_ATOMS: atom_id res chain seq x y z
N MET A 1 18.78 -5.17 6.81
CA MET A 1 17.55 -5.66 6.17
C MET A 1 16.61 -6.13 7.28
N TYR A 2 15.30 -5.99 7.13
CA TYR A 2 14.34 -6.45 8.15
C TYR A 2 13.96 -7.91 7.90
N THR A 3 13.79 -8.68 8.98
CA THR A 3 13.40 -10.09 8.94
C THR A 3 11.89 -10.26 8.73
N LYS A 4 11.46 -11.50 8.50
CA LYS A 4 10.04 -11.88 8.47
C LYS A 4 9.30 -11.46 9.74
N LYS A 5 9.96 -11.60 10.90
CA LYS A 5 9.39 -11.27 12.22
C LYS A 5 9.25 -9.76 12.38
N ASP A 6 10.27 -9.00 12.00
CA ASP A 6 10.25 -7.53 12.07
C ASP A 6 9.12 -6.95 11.22
N LEU A 7 8.95 -7.45 9.98
CA LEU A 7 7.86 -7.03 9.11
C LEU A 7 6.49 -7.35 9.70
N ARG A 8 6.32 -8.54 10.28
CA ARG A 8 5.06 -8.95 10.89
C ARG A 8 4.70 -8.07 12.08
N ASN A 9 5.66 -7.86 12.98
CA ASN A 9 5.49 -7.01 14.15
C ASN A 9 5.12 -5.58 13.73
N TYR A 10 5.85 -5.02 12.76
CA TYR A 10 5.59 -3.68 12.25
C TYR A 10 4.19 -3.54 11.66
N LEU A 11 3.72 -4.52 10.88
CA LEU A 11 2.37 -4.49 10.32
C LEU A 11 1.28 -4.60 11.40
N GLN A 12 1.55 -5.32 12.50
CA GLN A 12 0.66 -5.37 13.67
C GLN A 12 0.67 -4.04 14.45
N GLU A 13 1.81 -3.34 14.52
CA GLU A 13 1.88 -2.02 15.15
C GLU A 13 1.10 -0.96 14.36
N ILE A 14 1.16 -1.00 13.02
CA ILE A 14 0.36 -0.08 12.19
C ILE A 14 -1.14 -0.38 12.32
N SER A 15 -1.49 -1.65 12.55
CA SER A 15 -2.87 -2.12 12.56
C SER A 15 -3.04 -3.17 13.66
N SER A 16 -3.31 -2.71 14.89
CA SER A 16 -3.37 -3.53 16.11
C SER A 16 -4.37 -4.68 16.05
N GLU A 17 -5.42 -4.56 15.23
CA GLU A 17 -6.43 -5.59 15.00
C GLU A 17 -6.28 -6.30 13.64
N ALA A 18 -5.11 -6.22 12.99
CA ALA A 18 -4.90 -6.85 11.70
C ALA A 18 -4.85 -8.38 11.81
N GLN A 19 -5.67 -9.05 11.00
CA GLN A 19 -5.55 -10.48 10.74
C GLN A 19 -4.82 -10.71 9.42
N PHE A 20 -3.82 -11.58 9.44
CA PHE A 20 -3.08 -11.98 8.23
C PHE A 20 -3.80 -13.15 7.57
N VAL A 21 -4.37 -12.89 6.39
CA VAL A 21 -4.99 -13.93 5.54
C VAL A 21 -3.91 -14.67 4.77
N MET A 22 -2.89 -13.96 4.30
CA MET A 22 -1.74 -14.54 3.60
C MET A 22 -0.46 -13.81 4.01
N PHE A 23 0.61 -14.57 4.25
CA PHE A 23 1.92 -14.01 4.60
C PHE A 23 3.04 -14.82 3.94
N ASN A 24 3.36 -14.48 2.69
CA ASN A 24 4.43 -15.10 1.93
C ASN A 24 5.64 -14.18 1.93
N TYR A 25 6.69 -14.55 2.66
CA TYR A 25 7.92 -13.77 2.75
C TYR A 25 9.07 -14.59 2.17
N VAL A 26 9.73 -14.06 1.15
CA VAL A 26 10.93 -14.65 0.54
C VAL A 26 12.16 -13.86 0.97
N SER A 27 12.09 -12.53 0.91
CA SER A 27 13.14 -11.62 1.36
C SER A 27 12.57 -10.24 1.71
N SER A 28 13.41 -9.34 2.21
CA SER A 28 13.02 -7.94 2.47
C SER A 28 12.66 -7.14 1.22
N GLU A 29 12.88 -7.68 0.02
CA GLU A 29 12.52 -7.04 -1.26
C GLU A 29 11.47 -7.84 -2.04
N LYS A 30 11.07 -9.01 -1.52
CA LYS A 30 10.11 -9.92 -2.16
C LYS A 30 9.21 -10.57 -1.11
N PHE A 31 8.01 -10.02 -0.99
CA PHE A 31 6.96 -10.62 -0.17
C PHE A 31 5.56 -10.27 -0.72
N TYR A 32 4.61 -11.12 -0.37
CA TYR A 32 3.20 -10.98 -0.70
C TYR A 32 2.39 -11.19 0.57
N ILE A 33 1.65 -10.17 0.98
CA ILE A 33 0.90 -10.16 2.22
C ILE A 33 -0.53 -9.71 1.92
N GLU A 34 -1.50 -10.47 2.40
CA GLU A 34 -2.89 -10.03 2.50
C GLU A 34 -3.25 -9.93 3.97
N LEU A 35 -3.58 -8.72 4.41
CA LEU A 35 -4.04 -8.47 5.76
C LEU A 35 -5.42 -7.82 5.72
N LYS A 36 -6.23 -8.15 6.72
CA LYS A 36 -7.56 -7.60 6.91
C LYS A 36 -7.60 -6.83 8.22
N CYS A 37 -8.13 -5.63 8.16
CA CYS A 37 -8.22 -4.72 9.29
C CYS A 37 -9.66 -4.25 9.48
N LYS A 38 -9.95 -3.82 10.70
CA LYS A 38 -11.14 -3.05 11.00
C LYS A 38 -10.89 -1.58 10.66
N VAL A 39 -11.83 -0.98 9.96
CA VAL A 39 -11.91 0.46 9.74
C VAL A 39 -13.33 0.92 10.08
N GLU A 40 -13.45 2.17 10.50
CA GLU A 40 -14.75 2.75 10.82
C GLU A 40 -15.72 2.70 9.63
N ARG A 41 -16.99 2.42 9.95
CA ARG A 41 -18.06 2.20 8.96
C ARG A 41 -18.71 3.52 8.58
N ASP A 42 -19.33 3.52 7.40
CA ASP A 42 -20.17 4.62 6.89
C ASP A 42 -19.48 5.99 6.89
N GLN A 43 -18.15 5.96 6.73
CA GLN A 43 -17.32 7.15 6.65
C GLN A 43 -17.26 7.71 5.23
N THR A 44 -16.79 8.95 5.13
CA THR A 44 -16.62 9.63 3.84
C THR A 44 -15.45 9.06 3.05
N VAL A 45 -15.40 9.37 1.76
CA VAL A 45 -14.30 8.95 0.88
C VAL A 45 -12.98 9.58 1.34
N GLU A 46 -13.03 10.83 1.81
CA GLU A 46 -11.89 11.61 2.29
C GLU A 46 -11.26 10.98 3.55
N PHE A 47 -12.09 10.40 4.43
CA PHE A 47 -11.63 9.64 5.57
C PHE A 47 -10.80 8.43 5.13
N TYR A 48 -11.35 7.60 4.23
CA TYR A 48 -10.62 6.43 3.72
C TYR A 48 -9.36 6.83 2.95
N ASP A 49 -9.40 7.92 2.19
CA ASP A 49 -8.23 8.45 1.49
C ASP A 49 -7.10 8.83 2.47
N THR A 50 -7.46 9.51 3.55
CA THR A 50 -6.54 9.89 4.62
C THR A 50 -5.95 8.66 5.32
N CYS A 51 -6.77 7.68 5.69
CA CYS A 51 -6.31 6.43 6.30
C CYS A 51 -5.30 5.70 5.40
N THR A 52 -5.60 5.57 4.11
CA THR A 52 -4.69 4.88 3.17
C THR A 52 -3.39 5.65 2.96
N ARG A 53 -3.43 6.99 2.95
CA ARG A 53 -2.23 7.84 2.85
C ARG A 53 -1.33 7.69 4.07
N GLU A 54 -1.88 7.74 5.28
CA GLU A 54 -1.12 7.56 6.52
C GLU A 54 -0.52 6.16 6.62
N TRP A 55 -1.30 5.13 6.26
CA TRP A 55 -0.81 3.76 6.23
C TRP A 55 0.37 3.61 5.24
N ILE A 56 0.23 4.15 4.03
CA ILE A 56 1.31 4.13 3.04
C ILE A 56 2.53 4.93 3.50
N LYS A 57 2.36 6.06 4.18
CA LYS A 57 3.47 6.86 4.72
C LYS A 57 4.28 6.05 5.72
N LYS A 58 3.60 5.33 6.62
CA LYS A 58 4.22 4.40 7.57
C LYS A 58 4.98 3.30 6.84
N LEU A 59 4.32 2.56 5.93
CA LEU A 59 4.98 1.51 5.14
C LEU A 59 6.21 2.06 4.41
N SER A 60 6.07 3.20 3.72
CA SER A 60 7.15 3.87 2.97
C SER A 60 8.37 4.16 3.82
N LYS A 61 8.15 4.64 5.05
CA LYS A 61 9.22 4.93 6.02
C LYS A 61 9.96 3.66 6.43
N PHE A 62 9.23 2.57 6.71
CA PHE A 62 9.82 1.30 7.11
C PHE A 62 10.58 0.61 5.97
N THR A 63 10.00 0.59 4.77
CA THR A 63 10.57 -0.10 3.61
C THR A 63 11.54 0.76 2.82
N ALA A 64 11.65 2.06 3.12
CA ALA A 64 12.41 3.05 2.34
C ALA A 64 12.00 3.07 0.86
N THR A 65 10.69 3.06 0.59
CA THR A 65 10.12 3.06 -0.77
C THR A 65 9.20 4.24 -1.01
N THR A 66 9.17 4.75 -2.23
CA THR A 66 8.17 5.73 -2.66
C THR A 66 7.07 5.07 -3.49
N TRP A 67 5.82 5.38 -3.13
CA TRP A 67 4.62 4.89 -3.79
C TRP A 67 3.86 6.03 -4.47
N ILE A 68 3.33 5.77 -5.65
CA ILE A 68 2.48 6.69 -6.40
C ILE A 68 1.08 6.10 -6.54
N VAL A 69 0.07 6.96 -6.50
CA VAL A 69 -1.33 6.53 -6.69
C VAL A 69 -1.53 6.16 -8.15
N ARG A 70 -1.91 4.91 -8.41
CA ARG A 70 -2.25 4.42 -9.74
C ARG A 70 -3.70 4.70 -10.08
N ASN A 71 -4.60 4.31 -9.18
CA ASN A 71 -6.04 4.48 -9.33
C ASN A 71 -6.68 4.72 -7.96
N SER A 72 -7.73 5.55 -7.95
CA SER A 72 -8.64 5.70 -6.82
C SER A 72 -10.07 5.49 -7.31
N PHE A 73 -10.84 4.69 -6.60
CA PHE A 73 -12.22 4.35 -6.92
C PHE A 73 -13.09 4.66 -5.70
N PRO A 74 -13.71 5.85 -5.68
CA PRO A 74 -14.40 6.35 -4.49
C PRO A 74 -15.76 5.70 -4.24
N LYS A 75 -16.39 5.08 -5.25
CA LYS A 75 -17.64 4.32 -5.13
C LYS A 75 -17.68 3.18 -6.13
N LEU A 76 -17.81 1.94 -5.66
CA LEU A 76 -17.89 0.73 -6.49
C LEU A 76 -19.11 -0.10 -6.08
N LYS A 77 -19.67 -0.90 -7.00
CA LYS A 77 -20.87 -1.72 -6.73
C LYS A 77 -20.74 -2.65 -5.51
N ARG A 78 -19.52 -3.10 -5.17
CA ARG A 78 -19.25 -4.05 -4.08
C ARG A 78 -18.26 -3.52 -3.04
N LEU A 79 -17.67 -2.34 -3.27
CA LEU A 79 -16.67 -1.73 -2.40
C LEU A 79 -17.07 -0.28 -2.12
N VAL A 80 -16.94 0.13 -0.87
CA VAL A 80 -17.12 1.54 -0.48
C VAL A 80 -15.97 2.36 -1.05
N PHE A 81 -14.75 1.82 -1.00
CA PHE A 81 -13.55 2.52 -1.41
C PHE A 81 -12.49 1.54 -1.92
N ARG A 82 -11.75 1.94 -2.94
CA ARG A 82 -10.52 1.24 -3.34
C ARG A 82 -9.45 2.22 -3.79
N LYS A 83 -8.22 2.02 -3.31
CA LYS A 83 -7.06 2.82 -3.75
C LYS A 83 -5.87 1.92 -4.01
N ILE A 84 -5.27 2.09 -5.18
CA ILE A 84 -4.13 1.29 -5.63
C ILE A 84 -2.91 2.20 -5.71
N TYR A 85 -1.87 1.79 -5.01
CA TYR A 85 -0.54 2.37 -5.06
C TYR A 85 0.39 1.46 -5.85
N THR A 86 1.30 2.04 -6.61
CA THR A 86 2.38 1.33 -7.31
C THR A 86 3.71 1.98 -7.00
N CYS A 87 4.81 1.23 -7.10
CA CYS A 87 6.13 1.80 -6.89
C CYS A 87 6.38 2.98 -7.85
N HIS A 88 7.08 4.01 -7.38
CA HIS A 88 7.48 5.15 -8.22
C HIS A 88 8.34 4.72 -9.41
N ARG A 89 9.03 3.57 -9.37
CA ARG A 89 9.84 2.97 -10.46
C ARG A 89 9.01 2.14 -11.45
N SER A 90 7.70 2.01 -11.25
CA SER A 90 6.81 1.36 -12.22
C SER A 90 6.75 2.14 -13.54
N SER A 91 6.20 1.53 -14.59
CA SER A 91 5.97 2.16 -15.89
C SER A 91 4.84 3.19 -15.88
N PHE A 92 4.11 3.31 -14.76
CA PHE A 92 2.98 4.22 -14.64
C PHE A 92 3.42 5.69 -14.79
N ASN A 93 2.72 6.44 -15.63
CA ASN A 93 3.00 7.85 -15.97
C ASN A 93 4.38 8.13 -16.59
N LYS A 94 5.11 7.11 -17.05
CA LYS A 94 6.38 7.28 -17.76
C LYS A 94 6.20 6.86 -19.21
N LYS A 95 6.10 7.85 -20.09
CA LYS A 95 6.13 7.60 -21.53
C LYS A 95 7.54 7.13 -21.93
N LYS A 96 7.66 6.36 -23.02
CA LYS A 96 8.93 5.98 -23.67
C LYS A 96 9.62 7.20 -24.28
N LYS A 97 10.04 8.14 -23.43
CA LYS A 97 10.96 9.21 -23.79
C LYS A 97 12.34 8.78 -23.31
N PRO A 98 13.41 8.98 -24.09
CA PRO A 98 14.76 8.54 -23.74
C PRO A 98 15.21 9.00 -22.34
N ASP A 99 14.83 10.22 -21.91
CA ASP A 99 15.16 10.73 -20.57
C ASP A 99 14.45 10.01 -19.40
N PHE A 100 13.40 9.23 -19.67
CA PHE A 100 12.58 8.55 -18.67
C PHE A 100 12.85 7.06 -18.54
N GLU A 101 13.67 6.47 -19.43
CA GLU A 101 14.03 5.04 -19.39
C GLU A 101 14.79 4.69 -18.10
N SER A 102 15.72 5.54 -17.65
CA SER A 102 16.44 5.34 -16.38
C SER A 102 15.54 5.33 -15.14
N ARG A 103 14.34 5.92 -15.24
CA ARG A 103 13.38 6.02 -14.15
C ARG A 103 12.40 4.86 -14.14
N ASN A 104 12.18 4.18 -15.27
CA ASN A 104 11.29 3.01 -15.36
C ASN A 104 12.08 1.71 -15.24
N GLN A 105 11.89 0.98 -14.15
CA GLN A 105 12.50 -0.35 -13.96
C GLN A 105 11.45 -1.46 -14.05
N GLU A 106 10.29 -1.17 -14.65
CA GLU A 106 9.17 -2.10 -14.83
C GLU A 106 8.73 -2.76 -13.52
N CYS A 107 8.84 -2.01 -12.43
CA CYS A 107 8.54 -2.50 -11.09
C CYS A 107 7.06 -2.86 -10.97
N LYS A 108 6.81 -4.11 -10.56
CA LYS A 108 5.47 -4.68 -10.40
C LYS A 108 4.91 -4.51 -8.98
N ALA A 109 5.71 -3.96 -8.07
CA ALA A 109 5.30 -3.76 -6.70
C ALA A 109 4.08 -2.84 -6.59
N ARG A 110 3.08 -3.28 -5.82
CA ARG A 110 1.79 -2.59 -5.64
C ARG A 110 1.22 -2.80 -4.24
N VAL A 111 0.44 -1.83 -3.78
CA VAL A 111 -0.39 -1.95 -2.58
C VAL A 111 -1.82 -1.61 -2.96
N ASP A 112 -2.77 -2.50 -2.64
CA ASP A 112 -4.18 -2.35 -3.00
C ASP A 112 -5.04 -2.36 -1.73
N PHE A 113 -5.65 -1.22 -1.43
CA PHE A 113 -6.58 -1.04 -0.32
C PHE A 113 -8.00 -1.21 -0.82
N ARG A 114 -8.79 -2.04 -0.15
CA ARG A 114 -10.18 -2.32 -0.50
C ARG A 114 -11.04 -2.27 0.76
N VAL A 115 -11.99 -1.34 0.81
CA VAL A 115 -13.01 -1.28 1.86
C VAL A 115 -14.28 -1.90 1.31
N LYS A 116 -14.71 -3.02 1.91
CA LYS A 116 -15.89 -3.74 1.47
C LYS A 116 -17.17 -3.00 1.86
N MET A 117 -18.14 -3.02 0.96
CA MET A 117 -19.50 -2.62 1.29
C MET A 117 -20.11 -3.66 2.22
N ILE A 118 -20.68 -3.18 3.32
CA ILE A 118 -21.30 -4.02 4.33
C ILE A 118 -22.81 -4.01 4.09
N ASN A 119 -23.35 -5.13 3.63
CA ASN A 119 -24.79 -5.39 3.62
C ASN A 119 -25.09 -6.71 4.35
N ARG A 120 -26.36 -6.92 4.72
CA ARG A 120 -26.78 -8.12 5.48
C ARG A 120 -26.34 -9.42 4.79
N ASN A 121 -26.43 -9.47 3.45
CA ASN A 121 -26.06 -10.64 2.66
C ASN A 121 -24.54 -10.89 2.64
N THR A 122 -23.73 -9.84 2.52
CA THR A 122 -22.26 -9.95 2.53
C THR A 122 -21.73 -10.35 3.90
N ILE A 123 -22.34 -9.86 4.98
CA ILE A 123 -21.97 -10.29 6.34
C ILE A 123 -22.29 -11.78 6.52
N LYS A 124 -23.46 -12.24 6.06
CA LYS A 124 -23.87 -13.65 6.20
C LYS A 124 -22.85 -14.62 5.59
N ASN A 125 -22.26 -14.25 4.45
CA ASN A 125 -21.39 -15.11 3.66
C ASN A 125 -19.89 -14.92 3.95
N ASP A 126 -19.45 -13.78 4.46
CA ASP A 126 -18.03 -13.49 4.72
C ASP A 126 -17.72 -13.53 6.22
N LYS A 127 -17.02 -14.58 6.68
CA LYS A 127 -16.62 -14.76 8.08
C LYS A 127 -15.86 -13.56 8.63
N MET A 128 -14.99 -12.96 7.83
CA MET A 128 -14.15 -11.84 8.28
C MET A 128 -14.97 -10.56 8.43
N LEU A 129 -16.02 -10.37 7.62
CA LEU A 129 -16.97 -9.28 7.82
C LEU A 129 -17.83 -9.47 9.08
N LYS A 130 -18.13 -10.72 9.48
CA LYS A 130 -18.80 -11.00 10.77
C LYS A 130 -17.96 -10.58 11.96
N GLU A 131 -16.64 -10.77 11.85
CA GLU A 131 -15.65 -10.33 12.84
C GLU A 131 -15.37 -8.81 12.77
N GLY A 132 -15.99 -8.10 11.81
CA GLY A 132 -15.87 -6.65 11.66
C GLY A 132 -14.68 -6.18 10.81
N LEU A 133 -13.92 -7.10 10.20
CA LEU A 133 -12.77 -6.81 9.36
C LEU A 133 -13.22 -6.45 7.94
N ASN A 134 -13.48 -5.17 7.72
CA ASN A 134 -14.07 -4.61 6.50
C ASN A 134 -13.05 -4.01 5.52
N MET A 135 -11.81 -3.77 5.93
CA MET A 135 -10.72 -3.35 5.05
C MET A 135 -9.79 -4.51 4.74
N SER A 136 -9.41 -4.67 3.48
CA SER A 136 -8.37 -5.58 3.00
C SER A 136 -7.24 -4.76 2.41
N ILE A 137 -6.02 -5.05 2.84
CA ILE A 137 -4.79 -4.44 2.37
C ILE A 137 -3.96 -5.56 1.75
N LEU A 138 -3.77 -5.47 0.44
CA LEU A 138 -2.92 -6.39 -0.30
C LEU A 138 -1.61 -5.71 -0.62
N ILE A 139 -0.52 -6.29 -0.13
CA ILE A 139 0.84 -5.83 -0.37
C ILE A 139 1.53 -6.85 -1.27
N ASP A 140 1.85 -6.43 -2.48
CA ASP A 140 2.63 -7.19 -3.45
C ASP A 140 3.97 -6.47 -3.59
N PHE A 141 4.91 -6.81 -2.70
CA PHE A 141 6.21 -6.16 -2.59
C PHE A 141 7.24 -6.92 -3.43
N ASN A 142 6.99 -7.03 -4.72
CA ASN A 142 7.90 -7.66 -5.67
C ASN A 142 8.62 -6.59 -6.50
N HIS A 143 9.69 -6.05 -5.93
CA HIS A 143 10.52 -5.06 -6.62
C HIS A 143 11.48 -5.74 -7.62
N THR A 144 11.60 -5.16 -8.81
CA THR A 144 12.56 -5.57 -9.85
C THR A 144 13.87 -4.79 -9.76
N HIS A 145 14.00 -3.94 -8.75
CA HIS A 145 15.13 -3.06 -8.52
C HIS A 145 15.49 -3.05 -7.04
N LYS A 146 16.72 -2.61 -6.74
CA LYS A 146 17.15 -2.41 -5.35
C LYS A 146 16.31 -1.31 -4.72
N VAL A 147 15.72 -1.58 -3.56
CA VAL A 147 14.87 -0.61 -2.85
C VAL A 147 15.72 0.44 -2.13
N ARG A 148 16.92 0.06 -1.68
CA ARG A 148 17.84 0.91 -0.89
C ARG A 148 19.09 1.34 -1.67
N ALA A 149 18.97 1.56 -2.97
CA ALA A 149 20.09 2.09 -3.77
C ALA A 149 20.21 3.62 -3.60
N PRO A 150 21.44 4.19 -3.51
CA PRO A 150 21.66 5.64 -3.48
C PRO A 150 20.96 6.39 -4.64
N GLU A 151 20.92 5.75 -5.80
CA GLU A 151 20.23 6.23 -7.02
C GLU A 151 18.71 6.42 -6.84
N SER A 152 18.12 5.79 -5.81
CA SER A 152 16.72 5.95 -5.46
C SER A 152 16.44 7.29 -4.78
N TYR A 153 17.43 7.87 -4.09
CA TYR A 153 17.34 9.16 -3.44
C TYR A 153 17.40 10.32 -4.44
N ASN A 154 18.17 10.17 -5.52
CA ASN A 154 18.31 11.18 -6.58
C ASN A 154 17.02 11.45 -7.37
N LEU A 155 16.01 10.57 -7.25
CA LEU A 155 14.72 10.72 -7.90
C LEU A 155 13.59 11.11 -6.95
N LEU A 156 13.89 11.25 -5.65
CA LEU A 156 12.95 11.87 -4.73
C LEU A 156 12.81 13.34 -5.15
N ARG A 157 11.56 13.82 -5.26
CA ARG A 157 11.34 15.24 -5.48
C ARG A 157 11.89 15.97 -4.26
N TYR A 158 12.73 16.97 -4.48
CA TYR A 158 13.15 17.91 -3.46
C TYR A 158 11.87 18.49 -2.83
N SER A 159 11.59 18.16 -1.57
CA SER A 159 10.64 18.92 -0.78
C SER A 159 11.34 20.24 -0.48
N SER A 160 10.79 21.34 -0.97
CA SER A 160 11.17 22.68 -0.54
C SER A 160 10.76 22.84 0.93
N GLU A 161 11.56 22.27 1.82
CA GLU A 161 11.69 22.63 3.23
C GLU A 161 13.15 23.06 3.37
N ILE A 162 13.42 24.26 2.86
CA ILE A 162 14.51 25.08 3.37
C ILE A 162 13.78 25.99 4.34
N ASP A 163 13.71 25.59 5.60
CA ASP A 163 13.43 26.55 6.65
C ASP A 163 14.66 27.46 6.72
N GLU A 164 14.41 28.75 6.52
CA GLU A 164 15.36 29.84 6.71
C GLU A 164 15.81 29.84 8.18
N ASP A 165 17.11 29.71 8.41
CA ASP A 165 17.80 30.18 9.62
C ASP A 165 19.03 30.99 9.19
#